data_AF-A0A933PMV4-F1
#
_entry.id   AF-A0A933PMV4-F1
#
_cell.length_a   1.000
_cell.length_b   1.000
_cell.length_c   1.000
_cell.angle_alpha   90.00
_cell.angle_beta   90.00
_cell.angle_gamma   90.00
#
_symmetry.space_group_name_H-M   'P 1'
#
loop_
_entity.id
_entity.type
_entity.pdbx_description
1 polymer ?
#
loop_
_entity_poly.entity_id
_entity_poly.type
_entity_poly.pdbx_seq_one_letter_code
_entity_poly.pdbx_strand_id
1 'polypeptide(L)'
;MTTRRQGWVFAGLLTVGALMGTTGTDAAERWTKDVPKTLKGDWVENGNCRDKSARKLVFFDGGFRWFKGKEAHGTVRGEYSYETNAARILFRLRETTEDEGQPRYEITLFGDQLVRRTVKDGFTEVFGRCKN
;
A
#
# COMPACT_ATOMS: atom_id res chain seq x y z
N MET A 1 5.18 -23.27 -71.28
CA MET A 1 5.33 -24.74 -71.24
C MET A 1 5.74 -25.11 -69.82
N THR A 2 4.80 -25.53 -68.95
CA THR A 2 4.57 -26.94 -68.52
C THR A 2 5.86 -27.55 -67.94
N THR A 3 5.98 -27.99 -66.68
CA THR A 3 5.09 -28.87 -65.90
C THR A 3 5.57 -29.00 -64.44
N ARG A 4 4.61 -28.94 -63.50
CA ARG A 4 4.42 -29.62 -62.18
C ARG A 4 5.59 -30.39 -61.52
N ARG A 5 5.68 -30.35 -60.18
CA ARG A 5 5.10 -31.36 -59.23
C ARG A 5 5.52 -31.17 -57.75
N GLN A 6 4.50 -31.32 -56.87
CA GLN A 6 4.46 -32.10 -55.62
C GLN A 6 5.44 -31.77 -54.49
N GLY A 7 4.95 -31.23 -53.37
CA GLY A 7 4.60 -31.98 -52.15
C GLY A 7 5.37 -31.29 -51.00
N TRP A 8 4.90 -31.08 -49.78
CA TRP A 8 4.19 -31.97 -48.85
C TRP A 8 3.43 -31.13 -47.81
N VAL A 9 2.38 -31.74 -47.26
CA VAL A 9 1.59 -31.26 -46.13
C VAL A 9 2.38 -31.50 -44.84
N PHE A 10 2.53 -30.47 -44.01
CA PHE A 10 2.74 -30.67 -42.57
C PHE A 10 1.64 -29.94 -41.81
N ALA A 11 0.66 -30.74 -41.38
CA ALA A 11 -0.29 -30.40 -40.35
C ALA A 11 0.45 -30.35 -39.01
N GLY A 12 0.71 -29.14 -38.52
CA GLY A 12 1.16 -28.88 -37.15
C GLY A 12 0.07 -28.12 -36.42
N LEU A 13 -0.90 -28.85 -35.88
CA LEU A 13 -1.86 -28.33 -34.89
C LEU A 13 -1.06 -28.02 -33.62
N LEU A 14 -0.64 -26.77 -33.43
CA LEU A 14 -0.20 -26.29 -32.13
C LEU A 14 -1.44 -25.77 -31.41
N THR A 15 -1.99 -26.61 -30.54
CA THR A 15 -2.90 -26.22 -29.47
C THR A 15 -2.17 -25.23 -28.56
N VAL A 16 -2.34 -23.94 -28.84
CA VAL A 16 -2.01 -22.90 -27.86
C VAL A 16 -3.05 -23.05 -26.75
N GLY A 17 -2.63 -23.72 -25.68
CA GLY A 17 -3.39 -23.83 -24.46
C GLY A 17 -3.79 -22.45 -23.99
N ALA A 18 -5.10 -22.24 -23.88
CA ALA A 18 -5.66 -21.08 -23.20
C ALA A 18 -5.11 -21.06 -21.78
N LEU A 19 -4.16 -20.15 -21.52
CA LEU A 19 -3.89 -19.67 -20.17
C LEU A 19 -5.17 -18.94 -19.74
N MET A 20 -6.10 -19.67 -19.14
CA MET A 20 -7.09 -19.10 -18.26
C MET A 20 -6.33 -18.45 -17.12
N GLY A 21 -5.98 -17.17 -17.31
CA GLY A 21 -5.60 -16.31 -16.21
C GLY A 21 -6.75 -16.35 -15.22
N THR A 22 -6.49 -16.97 -14.08
CA THR A 22 -7.36 -16.89 -12.91
C THR A 22 -7.62 -15.40 -12.67
N THR A 23 -8.81 -14.93 -13.00
CA THR A 23 -9.33 -13.70 -12.40
C THR A 23 -9.48 -14.04 -10.93
N GLY A 24 -8.39 -13.84 -10.18
CA GLY A 24 -8.46 -13.73 -8.73
C GLY A 24 -9.61 -12.79 -8.47
N THR A 25 -10.64 -13.31 -7.81
CA THR A 25 -11.72 -12.48 -7.33
C THR A 25 -11.07 -11.58 -6.30
N ASP A 26 -10.63 -10.38 -6.73
CA ASP A 26 -10.18 -9.32 -5.83
C ASP A 26 -11.34 -9.14 -4.84
N ALA A 27 -11.18 -9.69 -3.64
CA ALA A 27 -12.09 -9.43 -2.55
C ALA A 27 -12.11 -7.91 -2.42
N ALA A 28 -13.21 -7.28 -2.82
CA ALA A 28 -13.31 -5.83 -2.96
C ALA A 28 -12.72 -5.18 -1.71
N GLU A 29 -11.61 -4.45 -1.87
CA GLU A 29 -10.90 -3.82 -0.75
C GLU A 29 -11.89 -2.96 0.03
N ARG A 30 -12.14 -3.34 1.28
CA ARG A 30 -13.10 -2.64 2.14
C ARG A 30 -12.40 -1.48 2.81
N TRP A 31 -12.77 -0.28 2.40
CA TRP A 31 -12.28 0.96 2.98
C TRP A 31 -13.11 1.36 4.20
N THR A 32 -12.44 1.76 5.28
CA THR A 32 -13.06 2.24 6.52
C THR A 32 -12.33 3.47 7.06
N LYS A 33 -13.03 4.27 7.87
CA LYS A 33 -12.39 5.34 8.64
C LYS A 33 -11.73 4.81 9.90
N ASP A 34 -12.13 3.63 10.37
CA ASP A 34 -11.64 3.09 11.64
C ASP A 34 -10.14 2.84 11.57
N VAL A 35 -9.41 3.31 12.58
CA VAL A 35 -7.98 3.04 12.69
C VAL A 35 -7.77 1.60 13.19
N PRO A 36 -6.91 0.80 12.55
CA PRO A 36 -6.61 -0.53 13.06
C PRO A 36 -5.94 -0.42 14.43
N LYS A 37 -6.33 -1.29 15.36
CA LYS A 37 -5.80 -1.29 16.74
C LYS A 37 -4.27 -1.42 16.78
N THR A 38 -3.69 -2.08 15.78
CA THR A 38 -2.24 -2.26 15.63
C THR A 38 -1.49 -0.94 15.40
N LEU A 39 -2.15 0.09 14.84
CA LEU A 39 -1.56 1.42 14.63
C LEU A 39 -1.67 2.37 15.83
N LYS A 40 -2.40 1.99 16.89
CA LYS A 40 -2.53 2.84 18.07
C LYS A 40 -1.17 3.07 18.74
N GLY A 41 -0.88 4.34 19.02
CA GLY A 41 0.34 4.78 19.70
C GLY A 41 1.06 5.89 18.94
N ASP A 42 2.20 6.29 19.49
CA ASP A 42 3.10 7.29 18.93
C ASP A 42 4.22 6.59 18.14
N TRP A 43 4.34 6.95 16.86
CA TRP A 43 5.35 6.41 15.95
C TRP A 43 6.35 7.50 15.60
N VAL A 44 7.60 7.36 16.05
CA VAL A 44 8.65 8.37 15.87
C VAL A 44 9.69 7.90 14.87
N GLU A 45 10.14 8.80 14.02
CA GLU A 45 11.16 8.56 13.01
C GLU A 45 12.40 7.90 13.62
N ASN A 46 12.82 6.78 13.04
CA ASN A 46 13.92 5.94 13.53
C ASN A 46 13.77 5.44 14.99
N GLY A 47 12.59 5.57 15.60
CA GLY A 47 12.32 5.19 16.99
C GLY A 47 12.96 6.10 18.04
N ASN A 48 13.43 7.30 17.67
CA ASN A 48 14.10 8.21 18.61
C ASN A 48 13.11 9.02 19.45
N CYS A 49 12.41 8.35 20.36
CA CYS A 49 11.34 8.94 21.18
C CYS A 49 11.79 10.08 22.12
N ARG A 50 13.11 10.22 22.34
CA ARG A 50 13.68 11.28 23.19
C ARG A 50 13.94 12.58 22.43
N ASP A 51 14.04 12.49 21.11
CA ASP A 51 14.29 13.64 20.26
C ASP A 51 12.98 14.38 19.98
N LYS A 52 12.88 15.59 20.55
CA LYS A 52 11.70 16.46 20.37
C LYS A 52 11.59 17.04 18.96
N SER A 53 12.66 16.97 18.17
CA SER A 53 12.69 17.42 16.78
C SER A 53 12.36 16.30 15.78
N ALA A 54 12.45 15.04 16.21
CA ALA A 54 12.13 13.89 15.38
C ALA A 54 10.69 13.93 14.90
N ARG A 55 10.47 13.47 13.67
CA ARG A 55 9.13 13.42 13.11
C ARG A 55 8.30 12.35 13.79
N LYS A 56 7.06 12.67 14.14
CA LYS A 56 6.12 11.77 14.81
C LYS A 56 4.83 11.62 14.02
N LEU A 57 4.28 10.41 13.97
CA LEU A 57 2.96 10.09 13.43
C LEU A 57 2.04 9.61 14.55
N VAL A 58 0.79 10.09 14.53
CA VAL A 58 -0.28 9.68 15.45
C VAL A 58 -1.52 9.38 14.61
N PHE A 59 -1.94 8.11 14.60
CA PHE A 59 -3.08 7.64 13.81
C PHE A 59 -4.38 7.75 14.60
N PHE A 60 -5.47 8.09 13.91
CA PHE A 60 -6.82 8.25 14.47
C PHE A 60 -7.87 7.87 13.43
N ASP A 61 -9.13 7.76 13.83
CA ASP A 61 -10.20 7.40 12.90
C ASP A 61 -10.36 8.47 11.81
N GLY A 62 -10.16 8.08 10.55
CA GLY A 62 -10.22 8.92 9.38
C GLY A 62 -8.92 9.64 9.03
N GLY A 63 -7.78 9.28 9.63
CA GLY A 63 -6.50 9.88 9.24
C GLY A 63 -5.35 9.78 10.24
N PHE A 64 -4.30 10.55 9.98
CA PHE A 64 -3.18 10.68 10.91
C PHE A 64 -2.70 12.11 11.01
N ARG A 65 -2.17 12.46 12.18
CA ARG A 65 -1.44 13.71 12.40
C ARG A 65 0.05 13.41 12.30
N TRP A 66 0.78 14.34 11.71
CA TRP A 66 2.23 14.32 11.75
C TRP A 66 2.75 15.58 12.45
N PHE A 67 3.89 15.43 13.11
CA PHE A 67 4.59 16.49 13.83
C PHE A 67 6.06 16.42 13.46
N LYS A 68 6.74 17.56 13.37
CA LYS A 68 8.19 17.66 13.23
C LYS A 68 8.66 18.86 14.07
N GLY A 69 9.29 18.59 15.21
CA GLY A 69 9.54 19.65 16.19
C GLY A 69 8.26 20.20 16.83
N LYS A 70 8.32 21.44 17.31
CA LYS A 70 7.22 22.09 18.04
C LYS A 70 6.20 22.77 17.14
N GLU A 71 6.62 23.27 15.99
CA GLU A 71 5.83 24.19 15.16
C GLU A 71 5.28 23.53 13.90
N ALA A 72 6.06 22.64 13.27
CA ALA A 72 5.62 21.98 12.04
C ALA A 72 4.73 20.78 12.37
N HIS A 73 3.47 20.85 11.96
CA HIS A 73 2.51 19.78 12.10
C HIS A 73 1.50 19.83 10.96
N GLY A 74 0.81 18.72 10.75
CA GLY A 74 -0.26 18.64 9.78
C GLY A 74 -1.19 17.48 10.04
N THR A 75 -2.35 17.52 9.40
CA THR A 75 -3.34 16.44 9.46
C THR A 75 -3.59 15.93 8.06
N VAL A 76 -3.55 14.62 7.91
CA VAL A 76 -3.88 13.93 6.66
C VAL A 76 -5.17 13.15 6.89
N ARG A 77 -6.19 13.42 6.08
CA ARG A 77 -7.50 12.74 6.17
C ARG A 77 -7.67 11.72 5.06
N GLY A 78 -8.26 10.59 5.41
CA GLY A 78 -8.37 9.47 4.50
C GLY A 78 -9.12 8.28 5.08
N GLU A 79 -8.90 7.15 4.44
CA GLU A 79 -9.51 5.86 4.78
C GLU A 79 -8.46 4.77 4.74
N TYR A 80 -8.69 3.73 5.53
CA TYR A 80 -7.83 2.56 5.67
C TYR A 80 -8.49 1.34 5.01
N SER A 81 -7.67 0.46 4.45
CA SER A 81 -8.07 -0.89 4.05
C SER A 81 -7.09 -1.88 4.68
N TYR A 82 -7.62 -2.84 5.43
CA TYR A 82 -6.85 -3.83 6.19
C TYR A 82 -7.69 -5.03 6.59
N GLU A 83 -7.04 -6.18 6.78
CA GLU A 83 -7.63 -7.35 7.43
C GLU A 83 -7.50 -7.26 8.96
N THR A 84 -8.29 -8.07 9.67
CA THR A 84 -8.19 -8.14 11.14
C THR A 84 -6.80 -8.62 11.55
N ASN A 85 -6.09 -7.83 12.36
CA ASN A 85 -4.68 -8.06 12.74
C ASN A 85 -3.67 -8.03 11.58
N ALA A 86 -4.00 -7.36 10.47
CA ALA A 86 -3.08 -7.26 9.35
C ALA A 86 -1.78 -6.52 9.71
N ALA A 87 -0.67 -7.06 9.22
CA ALA A 87 0.62 -6.36 9.20
C ALA A 87 0.68 -5.30 8.10
N ARG A 88 -0.06 -5.49 7.00
CA ARG A 88 -0.14 -4.57 5.86
C ARG A 88 -1.46 -3.81 5.89
N ILE A 89 -1.38 -2.49 5.80
CA ILE A 89 -2.51 -1.57 5.84
C ILE A 89 -2.35 -0.59 4.68
N LEU A 90 -3.39 -0.44 3.87
CA LEU A 90 -3.43 0.57 2.82
C LEU A 90 -4.13 1.82 3.33
N PHE A 91 -3.67 2.98 2.88
CA PHE A 91 -4.29 4.26 3.20
C PHE A 91 -4.49 5.09 1.93
N ARG A 92 -5.70 5.60 1.74
CA ARG A 92 -6.05 6.51 0.64
C ARG A 92 -6.49 7.87 1.16
N LEU A 93 -6.23 8.92 0.39
CA LEU A 93 -6.67 10.28 0.71
C LEU A 93 -8.14 10.47 0.34
N ARG A 94 -8.87 11.28 1.12
CA ARG A 94 -10.28 11.61 0.84
C ARG A 94 -10.46 12.85 -0.04
N GLU A 95 -9.48 13.76 -0.06
CA GLU A 95 -9.68 15.15 -0.52
C GLU A 95 -8.97 15.52 -1.83
N THR A 96 -8.47 14.56 -2.62
CA THR A 96 -7.72 14.89 -3.86
C THR A 96 -8.35 14.26 -5.10
N THR A 97 -8.76 15.11 -6.05
CA THR A 97 -9.36 14.76 -7.35
C THR A 97 -8.39 14.04 -8.30
N GLU A 98 -7.07 14.07 -8.07
CA GLU A 98 -6.08 13.43 -8.94
C GLU A 98 -5.83 11.95 -8.65
N ASP A 99 -6.19 11.44 -7.46
CA ASP A 99 -5.87 10.07 -7.02
C ASP A 99 -7.12 9.37 -6.41
N GLU A 100 -8.33 9.77 -6.83
CA GLU A 100 -9.57 9.34 -6.17
C GLU A 100 -9.71 7.81 -6.19
N GLY A 101 -9.80 7.23 -4.99
CA GLY A 101 -9.99 5.79 -4.78
C GLY A 101 -8.73 4.94 -4.72
N GLN A 102 -7.54 5.46 -5.09
CA GLN A 102 -6.30 4.69 -5.07
C GLN A 102 -5.54 4.83 -3.72
N PRO A 103 -4.86 3.77 -3.24
CA PRO A 103 -4.00 3.85 -2.07
C PRO A 103 -2.84 4.83 -2.32
N ARG A 104 -2.66 5.77 -1.41
CA ARG A 104 -1.53 6.70 -1.42
C ARG A 104 -0.32 6.12 -0.67
N TYR A 105 -0.59 5.46 0.44
CA TYR A 105 0.44 4.86 1.28
C TYR A 105 0.13 3.38 1.52
N GLU A 106 1.19 2.58 1.51
CA GLU A 106 1.23 1.26 2.10
C GLU A 106 1.97 1.35 3.44
N ILE A 107 1.33 0.90 4.51
CA ILE A 107 1.86 0.91 5.87
C ILE A 107 2.05 -0.54 6.28
N THR A 108 3.30 -0.93 6.54
CA THR A 108 3.66 -2.27 6.98
C THR A 108 4.22 -2.24 8.39
N LEU A 109 3.73 -3.15 9.24
CA LEU A 109 4.13 -3.28 10.64
C LEU A 109 5.03 -4.49 10.85
N PHE A 110 6.15 -4.26 11.52
CA PHE A 110 7.11 -5.27 11.96
C PHE A 110 7.33 -5.13 13.46
N GLY A 111 6.40 -5.65 14.26
CA GLY A 111 6.42 -5.49 15.71
C GLY A 111 6.35 -4.02 16.14
N ASP A 112 7.45 -3.52 16.72
CA ASP A 112 7.60 -2.12 17.14
C ASP A 112 8.06 -1.19 16.01
N GLN A 113 8.22 -1.67 14.78
CA GLN A 113 8.56 -0.86 13.62
C GLN A 113 7.37 -0.68 12.67
N LEU A 114 7.27 0.50 12.09
CA LEU A 114 6.33 0.87 11.04
C LEU A 114 7.11 1.36 9.83
N VAL A 115 6.85 0.75 8.69
CA VAL A 115 7.39 1.16 7.40
C VAL A 115 6.24 1.76 6.60
N ARG A 116 6.33 3.05 6.27
CA ARG A 116 5.39 3.72 5.38
C ARG A 116 6.02 3.89 4.03
N ARG A 117 5.42 3.30 3.01
CA ARG A 117 5.83 3.43 1.61
C ARG A 117 4.79 4.22 0.84
N THR A 118 5.21 5.24 0.12
CA THR A 118 4.36 5.93 -0.85
C THR A 118 4.21 5.06 -2.09
N VAL A 119 2.97 4.81 -2.52
CA VAL A 119 2.68 3.88 -3.62
C VAL A 119 3.19 4.43 -4.96
N LYS A 120 3.05 5.74 -5.18
CA LYS A 120 3.39 6.41 -6.45
C LYS A 120 4.87 6.42 -6.79
N ASP A 121 5.73 6.73 -5.82
CA ASP A 121 7.17 6.93 -6.03
C ASP A 121 8.04 5.88 -5.31
N GLY A 122 7.44 5.01 -4.50
CA GLY A 122 8.14 4.00 -3.73
C GLY A 122 8.96 4.55 -2.56
N PHE A 123 8.87 5.85 -2.25
CA PHE A 123 9.61 6.44 -1.14
C PHE A 123 9.20 5.79 0.18
N THR A 124 10.19 5.40 0.97
CA THR A 124 10.00 4.60 2.18
C THR A 124 10.52 5.33 3.40
N GLU A 125 9.73 5.31 4.45
CA GLU A 125 10.00 5.97 5.72
C GLU A 125 9.83 4.97 6.85
N VAL A 126 10.74 5.01 7.83
CA VAL A 126 10.75 4.06 8.94
C VAL A 126 10.51 4.79 10.25
N PHE A 127 9.57 4.27 11.03
CA PHE A 127 9.19 4.78 12.34
C PHE A 127 9.27 3.65 13.37
N GLY A 128 9.65 3.99 14.59
CA GLY A 128 9.62 3.09 15.74
C GLY A 128 8.51 3.51 16.70
N ARG A 129 7.84 2.52 17.30
CA ARG A 129 6.84 2.73 18.34
C ARG A 129 7.53 3.21 19.61
N CYS A 130 7.01 4.28 20.19
CA CYS A 130 7.43 4.70 21.52
C CYS A 130 6.76 3.85 22.58
N LYS A 131 7.56 3.27 23.48
CA LYS A 131 7.07 2.65 24.70
C LYS A 131 6.78 3.80 25.68
N ASN A 132 5.50 3.97 26.01
CA ASN A 132 5.09 4.87 27.10
C ASN A 132 5.44 4.26 28.44
#